data_AF-A0A3P6RJY4-F1
#
_entry.id   AF-A0A3P6RJY4-F1
#
_cell.length_a   1.000
_cell.length_b   1.000
_cell.length_c   1.000
_cell.angle_alpha   90.00
_cell.angle_beta   90.00
_cell.angle_gamma   90.00
#
_symmetry.space_group_name_H-M   'P 1'
#
loop_
_entity.id
_entity.type
_entity.pdbx_description
1 polymer ?
#
loop_
_entity_poly.entity_id
_entity_poly.type
_entity_poly.pdbx_seq_one_letter_code
_entity_poly.pdbx_strand_id
1 'polypeptide(L)'
;MINNDPISAVIDDFLQQLFGRAHDQDPEVQKQLCRSLTLLLDSHFDKLAPHLPNVIDYIIMKTQDPNENIAVEACEFWLSLAENSDVCKELLSPFLPKLVPVLIKCMRYSESDIIALKGNCDEEDAMIPDRDEDIKPRFHKSKVAAGLVNGEDPDDDGSDETYAEWNIRRCSAASLDVLASIFKQELLPILLPILKEALCHPEWEVKESGILALGAVAEGCMNGITPHLHELIPFLLNMLNDKKPLVRSITCWTLSRYCSWVVEEAREQYFEPTLKGVRASTFVL
;
A
#
# COMPACT_ATOMS: atom_id res chain seq x y z
N MET A 1 36.13 24.88 -4.06
CA MET A 1 35.74 23.77 -3.18
C MET A 1 36.09 22.50 -3.93
N ILE A 2 37.04 21.71 -3.42
CA ILE A 2 37.51 20.50 -4.09
C ILE A 2 36.45 19.43 -3.82
N ASN A 3 35.69 19.05 -4.86
CA ASN A 3 34.73 17.95 -4.81
C ASN A 3 35.55 16.66 -4.69
N ASN A 4 35.87 16.28 -3.45
CA ASN A 4 36.79 15.19 -3.14
C ASN A 4 36.02 14.00 -2.58
N ASP A 5 34.93 13.62 -3.23
CA ASP A 5 34.21 12.41 -2.87
C ASP A 5 34.77 11.25 -3.72
N PRO A 6 35.64 10.37 -3.16
CA PRO A 6 36.23 9.27 -3.91
C PRO A 6 35.17 8.33 -4.51
N ILE A 7 33.95 8.34 -3.97
CA ILE A 7 32.80 7.60 -4.50
C ILE A 7 32.38 8.16 -5.87
N SER A 8 32.39 9.48 -6.07
CA SER A 8 31.99 10.11 -7.34
C SER A 8 32.89 9.72 -8.52
N ALA A 9 34.15 9.34 -8.26
CA ALA A 9 35.08 8.88 -9.29
C ALA A 9 34.85 7.42 -9.72
N VAL A 10 34.22 6.61 -8.87
CA VAL A 10 34.00 5.17 -9.09
C VAL A 10 32.53 4.88 -9.43
N ILE A 11 31.61 5.79 -9.11
CA ILE A 11 30.17 5.60 -9.28
C ILE A 11 29.77 5.29 -10.72
N ASP A 12 30.43 5.90 -11.70
CA ASP A 12 30.12 5.69 -13.12
C ASP A 12 30.50 4.27 -13.57
N ASP A 13 31.64 3.74 -13.10
CA ASP A 13 32.06 2.34 -13.35
C ASP A 13 31.16 1.37 -12.57
N PHE A 14 30.79 1.71 -11.33
CA PHE A 14 29.85 0.93 -10.54
C PHE A 14 28.49 0.80 -11.24
N LEU A 15 27.91 1.90 -11.73
CA LEU A 15 26.65 1.89 -12.49
C LEU A 15 26.77 1.04 -13.76
N GLN A 16 27.88 1.14 -14.48
CA GLN A 16 28.11 0.32 -15.67
C GLN A 16 28.14 -1.17 -15.35
N GLN A 17 28.82 -1.58 -14.27
CA GLN A 17 28.82 -2.97 -13.83
C GLN A 17 27.45 -3.41 -13.33
N LEU A 18 26.74 -2.55 -12.59
CA LEU A 18 25.40 -2.82 -12.07
C LEU A 18 24.42 -3.08 -13.22
N PHE A 19 24.37 -2.20 -14.22
CA PHE A 19 23.52 -2.38 -15.41
C PHE A 19 23.95 -3.60 -16.24
N GLY A 20 25.24 -3.92 -16.28
CA GLY A 20 25.74 -5.15 -16.90
C GLY A 20 25.19 -6.44 -16.26
N ARG A 21 24.74 -6.36 -15.01
CA ARG A 21 24.15 -7.48 -14.24
C ARG A 21 22.62 -7.48 -14.23
N ALA A 22 21.96 -6.58 -14.95
CA ALA A 22 20.49 -6.47 -14.96
C ALA A 22 19.76 -7.77 -15.38
N HIS A 23 20.42 -8.65 -16.15
CA HIS A 23 19.86 -9.92 -16.63
C HIS A 23 20.53 -11.16 -16.02
N ASP A 24 21.21 -10.99 -14.88
CA ASP A 24 21.79 -12.11 -14.14
C ASP A 24 20.69 -13.09 -13.70
N GLN A 25 21.00 -14.38 -13.72
CA GLN A 25 20.05 -15.46 -13.42
C GLN A 25 19.94 -15.72 -11.91
N ASP A 26 20.92 -15.25 -11.12
CA ASP A 26 20.92 -15.43 -9.67
C ASP A 26 19.89 -14.48 -9.01
N PRO A 27 18.87 -15.02 -8.31
CA PRO A 27 17.88 -14.22 -7.61
C PRO A 27 18.48 -13.27 -6.57
N GLU A 28 19.58 -13.67 -5.90
CA GLU A 28 20.22 -12.82 -4.90
C GLU A 28 20.88 -11.60 -5.55
N VAL A 29 21.52 -11.79 -6.71
CA VAL A 29 22.11 -10.68 -7.49
C VAL A 29 21.03 -9.72 -7.95
N GLN A 30 19.90 -10.23 -8.45
CA GLN A 30 18.77 -9.41 -8.88
C GLN A 30 18.17 -8.60 -7.71
N LYS A 31 18.00 -9.25 -6.55
CA LYS A 31 17.54 -8.59 -5.33
C LYS A 31 18.48 -7.46 -4.90
N GLN A 32 19.77 -7.74 -4.82
CA GLN A 32 20.78 -6.73 -4.46
C GLN A 32 20.88 -5.61 -5.50
N LEU A 33 20.59 -5.90 -6.76
CA LEU A 33 20.57 -4.89 -7.82
C LEU A 33 19.40 -3.92 -7.64
N CYS A 34 18.18 -4.41 -7.40
CA CYS A 34 17.03 -3.56 -7.07
C CYS A 34 17.31 -2.68 -5.84
N ARG A 35 17.82 -3.29 -4.76
CA ARG A 35 18.21 -2.56 -3.55
C ARG A 35 19.26 -1.49 -3.81
N SER A 36 20.27 -1.81 -4.61
CA SER A 36 21.33 -0.86 -4.96
C SER A 36 20.78 0.32 -5.75
N LEU A 37 19.84 0.09 -6.68
CA LEU A 37 19.19 1.17 -7.43
C LEU A 37 18.37 2.10 -6.52
N THR A 38 17.68 1.55 -5.53
CA THR A 38 16.97 2.33 -4.49
C THR A 38 17.95 3.18 -3.68
N LEU A 39 19.04 2.60 -3.17
CA LEU A 39 20.05 3.35 -2.40
C LEU A 39 20.77 4.41 -3.23
N LEU A 40 20.99 4.15 -4.53
CA LEU A 40 21.58 5.12 -5.45
C LEU A 40 20.65 6.28 -5.74
N LEU A 41 19.33 6.05 -5.73
CA LEU A 41 18.34 7.09 -5.89
C LEU A 41 18.44 8.12 -4.76
N ASP A 42 18.58 7.65 -3.51
CA ASP A 42 18.69 8.52 -2.32
C ASP A 42 20.04 9.24 -2.24
N SER A 43 21.13 8.53 -2.55
CA SER A 43 22.48 9.03 -2.30
C SER A 43 23.11 9.78 -3.48
N HIS A 44 22.77 9.42 -4.72
CA HIS A 44 23.45 9.90 -5.94
C HIS A 44 22.46 10.13 -7.09
N PHE A 45 21.33 10.79 -6.80
CA PHE A 45 20.28 11.09 -7.78
C PHE A 45 20.83 11.69 -9.09
N ASP A 46 21.74 12.67 -9.02
CA ASP A 46 22.31 13.35 -10.20
C ASP A 46 22.95 12.40 -11.22
N LYS A 47 23.52 11.29 -10.74
CA LYS A 47 24.19 10.28 -11.57
C LYS A 47 23.20 9.27 -12.13
N LEU A 48 22.14 8.97 -11.38
CA LEU A 48 21.10 8.05 -11.81
C LEU A 48 20.11 8.72 -12.79
N ALA A 49 19.90 10.03 -12.66
CA ALA A 49 18.92 10.83 -13.41
C ALA A 49 18.91 10.59 -14.92
N PRO A 50 20.06 10.55 -15.64
CA PRO A 50 20.07 10.31 -17.08
C PRO A 50 19.58 8.91 -17.50
N HIS A 51 19.64 7.94 -16.57
CA HIS A 51 19.28 6.55 -16.79
C HIS A 51 17.91 6.19 -16.21
N LEU A 52 17.28 7.10 -15.45
CA LEU A 52 16.02 6.84 -14.73
C LEU A 52 14.89 6.29 -15.60
N PRO A 53 14.65 6.75 -16.84
CA PRO A 53 13.59 6.17 -17.66
C PRO A 53 13.74 4.66 -17.87
N ASN A 54 14.97 4.18 -18.12
CA ASN A 54 15.25 2.75 -18.30
C ASN A 54 15.19 2.00 -16.97
N VAL A 55 15.66 2.64 -15.88
CA VAL A 55 15.59 2.10 -14.53
C VAL A 55 14.13 1.92 -14.11
N ILE A 56 13.25 2.89 -14.38
CA ILE A 56 11.83 2.82 -14.07
C ILE A 56 11.16 1.66 -14.83
N ASP A 57 11.37 1.52 -16.14
CA ASP A 57 10.83 0.37 -16.88
C ASP A 57 11.36 -0.98 -16.33
N TYR A 58 12.65 -1.03 -15.95
CA TYR A 58 13.24 -2.22 -15.33
C TYR A 58 12.64 -2.53 -13.95
N ILE A 59 12.46 -1.53 -13.10
CA ILE A 59 11.86 -1.69 -11.77
C ILE A 59 10.39 -2.10 -11.91
N ILE A 60 9.61 -1.51 -12.84
CA ILE A 60 8.22 -1.96 -13.11
C ILE A 60 8.16 -3.44 -13.50
N MET A 61 9.14 -3.90 -14.30
CA MET A 61 9.26 -5.32 -14.64
C MET A 61 9.59 -6.15 -13.39
N LYS A 62 10.51 -5.69 -12.54
CA LYS A 62 10.96 -6.41 -11.35
C LYS A 62 9.98 -6.40 -10.18
N THR A 63 9.14 -5.39 -10.06
CA THR A 63 8.00 -5.38 -9.12
C THR A 63 7.00 -6.53 -9.42
N GLN A 64 7.05 -7.11 -10.62
CA GLN A 64 6.23 -8.27 -11.02
C GLN A 64 7.03 -9.58 -11.05
N ASP A 65 8.23 -9.62 -10.49
CA ASP A 65 9.06 -10.83 -10.46
C ASP A 65 8.35 -11.93 -9.62
N PRO A 66 8.37 -13.21 -10.07
CA PRO A 66 7.76 -14.29 -9.31
C PRO A 66 8.42 -14.53 -7.95
N ASN A 67 9.66 -14.08 -7.74
CA ASN A 67 10.27 -14.09 -6.41
C ASN A 67 9.83 -12.85 -5.64
N GLU A 68 8.99 -13.05 -4.62
CA GLU A 68 8.47 -11.97 -3.78
C GLU A 68 9.57 -11.09 -3.16
N ASN A 69 10.73 -11.66 -2.81
CA ASN A 69 11.84 -10.87 -2.24
C ASN A 69 12.42 -9.86 -3.25
N ILE A 70 12.48 -10.24 -4.53
CA ILE A 70 12.93 -9.32 -5.59
C ILE A 70 11.85 -8.27 -5.82
N ALA A 71 10.58 -8.68 -5.86
CA ALA A 71 9.46 -7.79 -6.08
C ALA A 71 9.36 -6.73 -4.98
N VAL A 72 9.54 -7.10 -3.70
CA VAL A 72 9.55 -6.18 -2.55
C VAL A 72 10.66 -5.15 -2.69
N GLU A 73 11.90 -5.58 -2.89
CA GLU A 73 13.06 -4.68 -3.01
C GLU A 73 12.94 -3.76 -4.24
N ALA A 74 12.33 -4.24 -5.32
CA ALA A 74 11.97 -3.40 -6.47
C ALA A 74 10.85 -2.41 -6.13
N CYS A 75 9.85 -2.81 -5.35
CA CYS A 75 8.73 -1.95 -5.00
C CYS A 75 9.14 -0.82 -4.03
N GLU A 76 10.13 -1.05 -3.17
CA GLU A 76 10.68 -0.01 -2.27
C GLU A 76 11.27 1.19 -3.02
N PHE A 77 11.72 0.99 -4.26
CA PHE A 77 12.16 2.06 -5.14
C PHE A 77 11.09 3.16 -5.31
N TRP A 78 9.80 2.79 -5.35
CA TRP A 78 8.72 3.76 -5.51
C TRP A 78 8.54 4.64 -4.27
N LEU A 79 8.74 4.09 -3.08
CA LEU A 79 8.67 4.83 -1.82
C LEU A 79 9.83 5.82 -1.71
N SER A 80 11.05 5.38 -2.01
CA SER A 80 12.26 6.23 -2.05
C SER A 80 12.13 7.34 -3.12
N LEU A 81 11.65 7.00 -4.33
CA LEU A 81 11.42 8.02 -5.37
C LEU A 81 10.40 9.08 -4.92
N ALA A 82 9.39 8.66 -4.17
CA ALA A 82 8.31 9.53 -3.71
C ALA A 82 8.73 10.51 -2.60
N GLU A 83 9.87 10.30 -1.92
CA GLU A 83 10.41 11.25 -0.95
C GLU A 83 10.66 12.64 -1.56
N ASN A 84 11.02 12.67 -2.85
CA ASN A 84 11.19 13.89 -3.62
C ASN A 84 9.97 14.12 -4.53
N SER A 85 8.90 14.70 -3.99
CA SER A 85 7.59 14.76 -4.67
C SER A 85 7.61 15.43 -6.04
N ASP A 86 8.35 16.53 -6.23
CA ASP A 86 8.42 17.25 -7.51
C ASP A 86 9.10 16.41 -8.60
N VAL A 87 10.23 15.79 -8.24
CA VAL A 87 11.01 14.91 -9.11
C VAL A 87 10.22 13.66 -9.47
N CYS A 88 9.59 13.03 -8.46
CA CYS A 88 8.70 11.90 -8.63
C CYS A 88 7.60 12.22 -9.64
N LYS A 89 6.96 13.38 -9.50
CA LYS A 89 5.88 13.82 -10.38
C LYS A 89 6.35 13.98 -11.83
N GLU A 90 7.49 14.65 -12.05
CA GLU A 90 8.03 14.86 -13.39
C GLU A 90 8.40 13.53 -14.07
N LEU A 91 9.09 12.65 -13.34
CA LEU A 91 9.61 11.40 -13.90
C LEU A 91 8.56 10.32 -14.10
N LEU A 92 7.64 10.13 -13.13
CA LEU A 92 6.67 9.03 -13.19
C LEU A 92 5.43 9.35 -14.01
N SER A 93 5.11 10.62 -14.28
CA SER A 93 3.96 11.01 -15.10
C SER A 93 3.75 10.15 -16.37
N PRO A 94 4.77 9.94 -17.24
CA PRO A 94 4.61 9.10 -18.44
C PRO A 94 4.50 7.59 -18.14
N PHE A 95 4.90 7.14 -16.95
CA PHE A 95 4.90 5.72 -16.56
C PHE A 95 3.68 5.32 -15.72
N LEU A 96 2.92 6.27 -15.17
CA LEU A 96 1.73 5.99 -14.35
C LEU A 96 0.75 4.99 -15.02
N PRO A 97 0.44 5.08 -16.34
CA PRO A 97 -0.47 4.13 -16.97
C PRO A 97 0.03 2.68 -16.95
N LYS A 98 1.35 2.46 -16.83
CA LYS A 98 1.97 1.13 -16.67
C LYS A 98 2.12 0.75 -15.20
N LEU A 99 2.53 1.69 -14.35
CA LEU A 99 2.85 1.43 -12.95
C LEU A 99 1.60 1.16 -12.10
N VAL A 100 0.54 1.96 -12.25
CA VAL A 100 -0.67 1.86 -11.40
C VAL A 100 -1.33 0.48 -11.51
N PRO A 101 -1.56 -0.10 -12.72
CA PRO A 101 -2.07 -1.47 -12.83
C PRO A 101 -1.18 -2.51 -12.15
N VAL A 102 0.14 -2.32 -12.20
CA VAL A 102 1.10 -3.24 -11.58
C VAL A 102 0.99 -3.19 -10.06
N LEU A 103 0.98 -2.00 -9.46
CA LEU A 103 0.83 -1.86 -8.01
C LEU A 103 -0.48 -2.50 -7.53
N ILE A 104 -1.61 -2.25 -8.21
CA ILE A 104 -2.90 -2.83 -7.85
C ILE A 104 -2.90 -4.36 -8.00
N LYS A 105 -2.24 -4.89 -9.04
CA LYS A 105 -2.07 -6.34 -9.20
C LYS A 105 -1.25 -6.94 -8.06
N CYS A 106 -0.17 -6.28 -7.67
CA CYS A 106 0.72 -6.70 -6.58
C CYS A 106 0.09 -6.54 -5.18
N MET A 107 -1.00 -5.77 -5.07
CA MET A 107 -1.82 -5.73 -3.86
C MET A 107 -2.66 -6.99 -3.65
N ARG A 108 -2.80 -7.91 -4.61
CA ARG A 108 -3.55 -9.16 -4.39
C ARG A 108 -2.81 -10.04 -3.39
N TYR A 109 -3.54 -10.70 -2.50
CA TYR A 109 -2.94 -11.71 -1.62
C TYR A 109 -2.29 -12.82 -2.45
N SER A 110 -1.07 -13.22 -2.05
CA SER A 110 -0.43 -14.39 -2.63
C SER A 110 -1.04 -15.68 -2.07
N GLU A 111 -0.80 -16.82 -2.74
CA GLU A 111 -1.25 -18.11 -2.20
C GLU A 111 -0.61 -18.41 -0.84
N SER A 112 0.65 -18.03 -0.64
CA SER A 112 1.35 -18.13 0.65
C SER A 112 0.70 -17.27 1.72
N ASP A 113 0.37 -16.01 1.43
CA ASP A 113 -0.36 -15.14 2.35
C ASP A 113 -1.71 -15.76 2.71
N ILE A 114 -2.45 -16.25 1.71
CA ILE A 114 -3.75 -16.88 1.93
C ILE A 114 -3.59 -18.15 2.78
N ILE A 115 -2.55 -18.96 2.59
CA ILE A 115 -2.31 -20.16 3.40
C ILE A 115 -1.96 -19.78 4.84
N ALA A 116 -1.11 -18.79 5.03
CA ALA A 116 -0.77 -18.27 6.36
C ALA A 116 -2.01 -17.75 7.09
N LEU A 117 -2.93 -17.09 6.36
CA LEU A 117 -4.21 -16.60 6.87
C LEU A 117 -5.26 -17.73 7.04
N LYS A 118 -5.28 -18.74 6.15
CA LYS A 118 -6.24 -19.87 6.15
C LYS A 118 -6.12 -20.80 7.34
N GLY A 119 -5.06 -20.68 8.15
CA GLY A 119 -5.05 -21.24 9.50
C GLY A 119 -6.25 -20.76 10.35
N ASN A 120 -6.79 -19.57 10.05
CA ASN A 120 -7.86 -18.90 10.79
C ASN A 120 -9.06 -18.37 9.94
N CYS A 121 -8.97 -18.26 8.60
CA CYS A 121 -9.93 -17.41 7.85
C CYS A 121 -11.10 -18.09 7.10
N ASP A 122 -11.20 -19.42 7.01
CA ASP A 122 -12.33 -20.08 6.32
C ASP A 122 -13.46 -20.51 7.28
N GLU A 123 -13.26 -20.41 8.61
CA GLU A 123 -14.26 -20.70 9.63
C GLU A 123 -14.57 -19.43 10.42
N GLU A 124 -15.86 -19.11 10.63
CA GLU A 124 -16.27 -18.04 11.56
C GLU A 124 -15.91 -18.48 12.98
N ASP A 125 -14.75 -18.04 13.46
CA ASP A 125 -14.19 -18.37 14.77
C ASP A 125 -14.67 -17.42 15.87
N ALA A 126 -15.59 -16.50 15.58
CA ALA A 126 -16.19 -15.57 16.54
C ALA A 126 -16.80 -16.24 17.80
N MET A 127 -17.07 -17.55 17.74
CA MET A 127 -17.58 -18.37 18.86
C MET A 127 -16.51 -19.26 19.51
N ILE A 128 -15.29 -19.24 18.99
CA ILE A 128 -14.13 -19.96 19.51
C ILE A 128 -13.41 -19.01 20.46
N PRO A 129 -13.28 -19.35 21.76
CA PRO A 129 -12.52 -18.52 22.68
C PRO A 129 -11.05 -18.44 22.27
N ASP A 130 -10.47 -17.24 22.35
CA ASP A 130 -9.04 -17.00 22.17
C ASP A 130 -8.23 -17.92 23.11
N ARG A 131 -7.10 -18.45 22.62
CA ARG A 131 -6.17 -19.19 23.47
C ARG A 131 -5.33 -18.20 24.27
N ASP A 132 -4.82 -18.63 25.42
CA ASP A 132 -3.91 -17.82 26.23
C ASP A 132 -2.65 -17.37 25.44
N GLU A 133 -2.25 -18.16 24.43
CA GLU A 133 -1.13 -17.87 23.52
C GLU A 133 -1.44 -16.77 22.49
N ASP A 134 -2.72 -16.54 22.18
CA ASP A 134 -3.17 -15.53 21.21
C ASP A 134 -3.25 -14.12 21.86
N ILE A 135 -3.33 -14.05 23.20
CA ILE A 135 -3.43 -12.80 23.96
C ILE A 135 -2.04 -12.17 24.10
N LYS A 136 -1.76 -11.12 23.31
CA LYS A 136 -0.52 -10.34 23.42
C LYS A 136 -0.38 -9.71 24.81
N PRO A 137 0.81 -9.76 25.45
CA PRO A 137 1.05 -9.08 26.72
C PRO A 137 0.86 -7.57 26.61
N ARG A 138 -0.10 -7.01 27.36
CA ARG A 138 -0.32 -5.56 27.43
C ARG A 138 0.43 -4.98 28.64
N PHE A 139 1.38 -4.08 28.39
CA PHE A 139 2.10 -3.38 29.45
C PHE A 139 1.41 -2.06 29.79
N HIS A 140 1.05 -1.87 31.06
CA HIS A 140 0.41 -0.64 31.52
C HIS A 140 1.44 0.51 31.51
N LYS A 141 1.23 1.52 30.65
CA LYS A 141 2.04 2.76 30.67
C LYS A 141 1.44 3.72 31.70
N SER A 142 2.22 4.12 32.72
CA SER A 142 1.78 5.12 33.70
C SER A 142 1.52 6.46 33.01
N LYS A 143 0.32 7.02 33.20
CA LYS A 143 -0.02 8.38 32.76
C LYS A 143 0.95 9.39 33.36
N VAL A 144 1.87 9.90 32.55
CA VAL A 144 2.67 11.07 32.91
C VAL A 144 1.73 12.26 32.82
N ALA A 145 1.52 12.95 33.95
CA ALA A 145 0.68 14.15 33.99
C ALA A 145 1.34 15.27 33.19
N ALA A 146 0.96 15.45 31.92
CA ALA A 146 1.35 16.58 31.11
C ALA A 146 0.09 17.24 30.55
N GLY A 147 -0.13 18.50 30.94
CA GLY A 147 -1.16 19.34 30.35
C GLY A 147 -0.88 19.60 28.88
N LEU A 148 -1.96 19.74 28.11
CA LEU A 148 -2.05 20.46 26.84
C LEU A 148 -0.79 20.36 25.94
N VAL A 149 -0.52 19.18 25.42
CA VAL A 149 0.26 19.02 24.19
C VAL A 149 -0.59 18.19 23.22
N ASN A 150 -0.72 18.70 22.00
CA ASN A 150 -1.59 18.24 20.93
C ASN A 150 -1.42 16.74 20.63
N GLY A 151 -2.52 16.00 20.67
CA GLY A 151 -2.99 15.20 19.53
C GLY A 151 -2.18 14.01 19.02
N GLU A 152 -1.34 13.36 19.82
CA GLU A 152 -0.90 11.99 19.51
C GLU A 152 -1.81 11.01 20.25
N ASP A 153 -2.67 10.33 19.50
CA ASP A 153 -3.63 9.35 20.02
C ASP A 153 -2.86 8.12 20.53
N PRO A 154 -2.91 7.76 21.84
CA PRO A 154 -2.05 6.71 22.41
C PRO A 154 -2.53 5.27 22.14
N ASP A 155 -3.60 5.09 21.35
CA ASP A 155 -4.30 3.82 21.13
C ASP A 155 -3.88 3.10 19.82
N ASP A 156 -2.73 3.42 19.24
CA ASP A 156 -2.16 2.75 18.04
C ASP A 156 -1.63 1.32 18.30
N ASP A 157 -1.84 0.75 19.49
CA ASP A 157 -1.29 -0.55 19.90
C ASP A 157 -2.31 -1.72 19.73
N GLY A 158 -3.31 -1.52 18.86
CA GLY A 158 -4.44 -2.43 18.67
C GLY A 158 -4.59 -3.03 17.28
N SER A 159 -3.74 -2.68 16.32
CA SER A 159 -3.74 -3.36 15.03
C SER A 159 -2.94 -4.65 15.15
N ASP A 160 -3.52 -5.76 14.72
CA ASP A 160 -2.82 -7.03 14.54
C ASP A 160 -1.72 -6.97 13.45
N GLU A 161 -1.47 -5.77 12.92
CA GLU A 161 -0.58 -5.43 11.82
C GLU A 161 0.90 -5.25 12.20
N THR A 162 1.23 -5.13 13.49
CA THR A 162 2.62 -4.87 13.96
C THR A 162 3.57 -6.04 13.70
N TYR A 163 3.06 -7.24 13.38
CA TYR A 163 3.88 -8.43 13.06
C TYR A 163 3.58 -9.05 11.69
N ALA A 164 2.67 -8.49 10.89
CA ALA A 164 2.51 -8.93 9.52
C ALA A 164 3.79 -8.56 8.74
N GLU A 165 4.52 -9.58 8.29
CA GLU A 165 5.79 -9.44 7.59
C GLU A 165 5.64 -8.44 6.43
N TRP A 166 6.63 -7.55 6.28
CA TRP A 166 6.64 -6.58 5.19
C TRP A 166 6.77 -7.32 3.86
N ASN A 167 5.72 -7.26 3.04
CA ASN A 167 5.61 -8.03 1.80
C ASN A 167 5.22 -7.14 0.62
N ILE A 168 5.18 -7.73 -0.58
CA ILE A 168 4.94 -7.00 -1.83
C ILE A 168 3.57 -6.32 -1.83
N ARG A 169 2.57 -6.94 -1.19
CA ARG A 169 1.23 -6.40 -1.05
C ARG A 169 1.21 -5.12 -0.23
N ARG A 170 1.83 -5.11 0.96
CA ARG A 170 1.92 -3.92 1.83
C ARG A 170 2.74 -2.82 1.15
N CYS A 171 3.88 -3.17 0.56
CA CYS A 171 4.74 -2.21 -0.14
C CYS A 171 4.02 -1.55 -1.33
N SER A 172 3.26 -2.32 -2.11
CA SER A 172 2.48 -1.81 -3.24
C SER A 172 1.37 -0.86 -2.78
N ALA A 173 0.65 -1.22 -1.71
CA ALA A 173 -0.40 -0.37 -1.12
C ALA A 173 0.17 0.96 -0.61
N ALA A 174 1.28 0.91 0.15
CA ALA A 174 1.97 2.10 0.63
C ALA A 174 2.46 2.97 -0.52
N SER A 175 3.03 2.34 -1.58
CA SER A 175 3.49 3.06 -2.76
C SER A 175 2.35 3.78 -3.47
N LEU A 176 1.19 3.12 -3.64
CA LEU A 176 0.01 3.76 -4.25
C LEU A 176 -0.54 4.92 -3.40
N ASP A 177 -0.55 4.80 -2.07
CA ASP A 177 -0.98 5.86 -1.15
C ASP A 177 -0.10 7.11 -1.26
N VAL A 178 1.23 6.95 -1.20
CA VAL A 178 2.16 8.08 -1.35
C VAL A 178 2.03 8.71 -2.75
N LEU A 179 1.92 7.89 -3.81
CA LEU A 179 1.69 8.39 -5.16
C LEU A 179 0.35 9.14 -5.28
N ALA A 180 -0.72 8.69 -4.62
CA ALA A 180 -1.99 9.40 -4.59
C ALA A 180 -1.85 10.77 -3.92
N SER A 181 -1.03 10.89 -2.89
CA SER A 181 -0.75 12.16 -2.21
C SER A 181 0.04 13.15 -3.11
N ILE A 182 0.90 12.64 -3.99
CA ILE A 182 1.70 13.45 -4.93
C ILE A 182 0.86 13.86 -6.17
N PHE A 183 0.22 12.90 -6.83
CA PHE A 183 -0.49 13.10 -8.10
C PHE A 183 -1.93 13.57 -7.93
N LYS A 184 -2.56 13.28 -6.78
CA LYS A 184 -3.92 13.71 -6.45
C LYS A 184 -4.92 13.37 -7.56
N GLN A 185 -5.63 14.36 -8.09
CA GLN A 185 -6.64 14.16 -9.12
C GLN A 185 -6.06 13.69 -10.46
N GLU A 186 -4.78 13.91 -10.74
CA GLU A 186 -4.12 13.47 -11.98
C GLU A 186 -3.99 11.94 -12.05
N LEU A 187 -4.04 11.25 -10.90
CA LEU A 187 -4.02 9.79 -10.82
C LEU A 187 -5.36 9.16 -11.22
N LEU A 188 -6.48 9.87 -10.98
CA LEU A 188 -7.84 9.33 -11.09
C LEU A 188 -8.25 8.85 -12.49
N PRO A 189 -7.89 9.52 -13.61
CA PRO A 189 -8.21 9.04 -14.95
C PRO A 189 -7.64 7.64 -15.26
N ILE A 190 -6.54 7.28 -14.62
CA ILE A 190 -5.89 5.97 -14.76
C ILE A 190 -6.50 4.99 -13.75
N LEU A 191 -6.69 5.43 -12.51
CA LEU A 191 -7.12 4.59 -11.40
C LEU A 191 -8.59 4.16 -11.48
N LEU A 192 -9.51 5.08 -11.77
CA LEU A 192 -10.95 4.82 -11.70
C LEU A 192 -11.43 3.70 -12.64
N PRO A 193 -10.95 3.59 -13.90
CA PRO A 193 -11.30 2.45 -14.75
C PRO A 193 -10.87 1.11 -14.15
N ILE A 194 -9.67 1.05 -13.56
CA ILE A 194 -9.12 -0.17 -12.95
C ILE A 194 -9.92 -0.54 -11.71
N LEU A 195 -10.23 0.43 -10.85
CA LEU A 195 -11.06 0.21 -9.66
C LEU A 195 -12.46 -0.29 -10.06
N LYS A 196 -13.09 0.31 -11.07
CA LYS A 196 -14.43 -0.10 -11.52
C LYS A 196 -14.48 -1.56 -11.97
N GLU A 197 -13.43 -2.02 -12.67
CA GLU A 197 -13.29 -3.42 -13.05
C GLU A 197 -13.05 -4.32 -11.84
N ALA A 198 -12.11 -3.94 -10.96
CA ALA A 198 -11.71 -4.73 -9.80
C ALA A 198 -12.86 -4.89 -8.79
N LEU A 199 -13.55 -3.81 -8.42
CA LEU A 199 -14.64 -3.80 -7.44
C LEU A 199 -15.85 -4.68 -7.84
N CYS A 200 -16.02 -4.92 -9.14
CA CYS A 200 -17.10 -5.75 -9.68
C CYS A 200 -16.63 -7.16 -10.07
N HIS A 201 -15.36 -7.51 -9.81
CA HIS A 201 -14.80 -8.78 -10.24
C HIS A 201 -15.38 -9.97 -9.44
N PRO A 202 -15.65 -11.13 -10.09
CA PRO A 202 -16.21 -12.30 -9.41
C PRO A 202 -15.24 -12.97 -8.44
N GLU A 203 -13.93 -12.93 -8.73
CA GLU A 203 -12.89 -13.41 -7.84
C GLU A 203 -12.69 -12.43 -6.68
N TRP A 204 -12.73 -12.96 -5.45
CA TRP A 204 -12.71 -12.14 -4.25
C TRP A 204 -11.35 -11.49 -4.05
N GLU A 205 -10.25 -12.13 -4.46
CA GLU A 205 -8.88 -11.62 -4.37
C GLU A 205 -8.71 -10.33 -5.17
N VAL A 206 -9.29 -10.29 -6.37
CA VAL A 206 -9.27 -9.11 -7.23
C VAL A 206 -10.15 -8.01 -6.64
N LYS A 207 -11.36 -8.37 -6.19
CA LYS A 207 -12.28 -7.43 -5.55
C LYS A 207 -11.68 -6.78 -4.31
N GLU A 208 -11.12 -7.60 -3.43
CA GLU A 208 -10.45 -7.22 -2.19
C GLU A 208 -9.30 -6.26 -2.47
N SER A 209 -8.43 -6.56 -3.46
CA SER A 209 -7.35 -5.65 -3.86
C SER A 209 -7.86 -4.30 -4.39
N GLY A 210 -9.02 -4.28 -5.05
CA GLY A 210 -9.67 -3.05 -5.48
C GLY A 210 -10.21 -2.22 -4.30
N ILE A 211 -10.75 -2.87 -3.27
CA ILE A 211 -11.23 -2.20 -2.05
C ILE A 211 -10.04 -1.64 -1.24
N LEU A 212 -8.93 -2.39 -1.15
CA LEU A 212 -7.67 -1.91 -0.57
C LEU A 212 -7.15 -0.68 -1.33
N ALA A 213 -7.05 -0.76 -2.65
CA ALA A 213 -6.57 0.36 -3.47
C ALA A 213 -7.47 1.60 -3.33
N LEU A 214 -8.80 1.43 -3.24
CA LEU A 214 -9.74 2.53 -2.99
C LEU A 214 -9.43 3.21 -1.64
N GLY A 215 -9.24 2.45 -0.57
CA GLY A 215 -8.92 3.00 0.75
C GLY A 215 -7.54 3.65 0.84
N ALA A 216 -6.54 3.07 0.14
CA ALA A 216 -5.19 3.60 0.09
C ALA A 216 -5.16 5.01 -0.52
N VAL A 217 -5.89 5.25 -1.61
CA VAL A 217 -5.88 6.57 -2.28
C VAL A 217 -6.79 7.62 -1.63
N ALA A 218 -7.53 7.25 -0.58
CA ALA A 218 -8.59 8.09 -0.01
C ALA A 218 -8.07 9.48 0.40
N GLU A 219 -6.91 9.54 1.04
CA GLU A 219 -6.34 10.79 1.57
C GLU A 219 -5.83 11.71 0.44
N GLY A 220 -5.01 11.18 -0.47
CA GLY A 220 -4.45 11.96 -1.59
C GLY A 220 -5.47 12.36 -2.65
N CYS A 221 -6.51 11.55 -2.86
CA CYS A 221 -7.49 11.73 -3.93
C CYS A 221 -8.89 12.14 -3.45
N MET A 222 -9.11 12.42 -2.16
CA MET A 222 -10.44 12.67 -1.57
C MET A 222 -11.34 13.56 -2.43
N ASN A 223 -10.88 14.76 -2.78
CA ASN A 223 -11.69 15.73 -3.54
C ASN A 223 -12.21 15.20 -4.89
N GLY A 224 -11.44 14.32 -5.54
CA GLY A 224 -11.86 13.73 -6.81
C GLY A 224 -12.69 12.46 -6.65
N ILE A 225 -12.63 11.81 -5.47
CA ILE A 225 -13.44 10.64 -5.12
C ILE A 225 -14.81 11.07 -4.55
N THR A 226 -14.89 12.21 -3.85
CA THR A 226 -16.11 12.76 -3.24
C THR A 226 -17.36 12.67 -4.13
N PRO A 227 -17.33 13.05 -5.42
CA PRO A 227 -18.50 12.95 -6.30
C PRO A 227 -19.05 11.53 -6.48
N HIS A 228 -18.22 10.51 -6.22
CA HIS A 228 -18.55 9.09 -6.35
C HIS A 228 -18.96 8.45 -5.01
N LEU A 229 -18.76 9.12 -3.87
CA LEU A 229 -18.99 8.53 -2.54
C LEU A 229 -20.45 8.17 -2.27
N HIS A 230 -21.41 8.87 -2.88
CA HIS A 230 -22.82 8.49 -2.79
C HIS A 230 -23.14 7.12 -3.39
N GLU A 231 -22.32 6.61 -4.33
CA GLU A 231 -22.43 5.25 -4.88
C GLU A 231 -21.49 4.27 -4.16
N LEU A 232 -20.26 4.72 -3.86
CA LEU A 232 -19.23 3.88 -3.23
C LEU A 232 -19.57 3.49 -1.79
N ILE A 233 -20.13 4.40 -0.97
CA ILE A 233 -20.45 4.09 0.43
C ILE A 233 -21.53 3.00 0.52
N PRO A 234 -22.69 3.09 -0.16
CA PRO A 234 -23.65 1.98 -0.20
C PRO A 234 -23.04 0.66 -0.70
N PHE A 235 -22.16 0.71 -1.70
CA PHE A 235 -21.45 -0.47 -2.19
C PHE A 235 -20.57 -1.10 -1.08
N LEU A 236 -19.76 -0.29 -0.39
CA LEU A 236 -18.91 -0.75 0.70
C LEU A 236 -19.75 -1.31 1.87
N LEU A 237 -20.86 -0.67 2.23
CA LEU A 237 -21.78 -1.19 3.24
C LEU A 237 -22.35 -2.56 2.87
N ASN A 238 -22.59 -2.81 1.58
CA ASN A 238 -22.97 -4.14 1.11
C ASN A 238 -21.81 -5.15 1.20
N MET A 239 -20.57 -4.72 0.92
CA MET A 239 -19.38 -5.56 1.02
C MET A 239 -19.02 -5.98 2.46
N LEU A 240 -19.52 -5.26 3.47
CA LEU A 240 -19.45 -5.72 4.87
C LEU A 240 -20.21 -7.03 5.12
N ASN A 241 -21.08 -7.46 4.19
CA ASN A 241 -21.78 -8.74 4.26
C ASN A 241 -21.21 -9.76 3.25
N ASP A 242 -20.02 -9.54 2.69
CA ASP A 242 -19.40 -10.50 1.77
C ASP A 242 -19.10 -11.82 2.51
N LYS A 243 -19.25 -12.93 1.79
CA LYS A 243 -18.98 -14.29 2.27
C LYS A 243 -17.53 -14.49 2.71
N LYS A 244 -16.59 -13.69 2.17
CA LYS A 244 -15.17 -13.78 2.51
C LYS A 244 -14.81 -12.82 3.65
N PRO A 245 -14.32 -13.32 4.81
CA PRO A 245 -13.92 -12.46 5.92
C PRO A 245 -12.87 -11.41 5.55
N LEU A 246 -11.88 -11.76 4.72
CA LEU A 246 -10.85 -10.82 4.24
C LEU A 246 -11.46 -9.64 3.46
N VAL A 247 -12.52 -9.87 2.67
CA VAL A 247 -13.24 -8.78 1.98
C VAL A 247 -13.95 -7.88 2.99
N ARG A 248 -14.58 -8.44 4.03
CA ARG A 248 -15.23 -7.65 5.08
C ARG A 248 -14.22 -6.81 5.87
N SER A 249 -13.09 -7.42 6.24
CA SER A 249 -12.00 -6.75 6.96
C SER A 249 -11.47 -5.54 6.21
N ILE A 250 -11.09 -5.72 4.94
CA ILE A 250 -10.59 -4.59 4.15
C ILE A 250 -11.68 -3.54 3.90
N THR A 251 -12.94 -3.96 3.77
CA THR A 251 -14.06 -3.03 3.61
C THR A 251 -14.26 -2.16 4.86
N CYS A 252 -14.13 -2.74 6.06
CA CYS A 252 -14.14 -1.98 7.32
C CYS A 252 -13.03 -0.92 7.33
N TRP A 253 -11.81 -1.33 7.01
CA TRP A 253 -10.66 -0.43 6.94
C TRP A 253 -10.90 0.69 5.91
N THR A 254 -11.34 0.36 4.70
CA THR A 254 -11.62 1.35 3.64
C THR A 254 -12.76 2.30 4.02
N LEU A 255 -13.84 1.82 4.66
CA LEU A 255 -14.92 2.70 5.15
C LEU A 255 -14.40 3.69 6.20
N SER A 256 -13.45 3.28 7.05
CA SER A 256 -12.85 4.17 8.04
C SER A 256 -12.11 5.34 7.39
N ARG A 257 -11.47 5.13 6.23
CA ARG A 257 -10.76 6.18 5.47
C ARG A 257 -11.71 7.27 4.92
N TYR A 258 -13.00 6.96 4.77
CA TYR A 258 -14.04 7.91 4.32
C TYR A 258 -14.99 8.36 5.43
N CYS A 259 -14.70 8.05 6.69
CA CYS A 259 -15.62 8.32 7.80
C CYS A 259 -15.88 9.82 8.01
N SER A 260 -14.88 10.68 7.78
CA SER A 260 -15.02 12.15 7.87
C SER A 260 -16.12 12.65 6.94
N TRP A 261 -16.09 12.24 5.68
CA TRP A 261 -17.13 12.58 4.71
C TRP A 261 -18.51 12.06 5.13
N VAL A 262 -18.58 10.82 5.62
CA VAL A 262 -19.84 10.24 6.13
C VAL A 262 -20.42 11.07 7.28
N VAL A 263 -19.58 11.56 8.20
CA VAL A 263 -20.01 12.34 9.37
C VAL A 263 -20.37 13.78 9.01
N GLU A 264 -19.64 14.39 8.08
CA GLU A 264 -19.78 15.81 7.75
C GLU A 264 -20.85 16.07 6.68
N GLU A 265 -20.88 15.25 5.61
CA GLU A 265 -21.71 15.51 4.44
C GLU A 265 -22.92 14.59 4.33
N ALA A 266 -22.81 13.34 4.80
CA ALA A 266 -23.83 12.31 4.59
C ALA A 266 -24.38 11.70 5.88
N ARG A 267 -24.32 12.45 6.99
CA ARG A 267 -24.61 11.93 8.32
C ARG A 267 -25.98 11.27 8.44
N GLU A 268 -27.02 11.93 7.94
CA GLU A 268 -28.39 11.44 8.03
C GLU A 268 -28.62 10.16 7.22
N GLN A 269 -27.85 9.96 6.15
CA GLN A 269 -28.04 8.84 5.22
C GLN A 269 -27.17 7.65 5.59
N TYR A 270 -25.90 7.89 5.96
CA TYR A 270 -24.89 6.84 6.03
C TYR A 270 -24.25 6.66 7.40
N PHE A 271 -24.39 7.59 8.35
CA PHE A 271 -23.73 7.44 9.66
C PHE A 271 -24.20 6.20 10.43
N GLU A 272 -25.52 6.05 10.62
CA GLU A 272 -26.08 4.92 11.37
C GLU A 272 -25.84 3.58 10.65
N PRO A 273 -26.05 3.46 9.31
CA PRO A 273 -25.68 2.25 8.57
C PRO A 273 -24.20 1.88 8.68
N THR A 274 -23.30 2.85 8.53
CA THR A 274 -21.84 2.63 8.65
C THR A 274 -21.47 2.15 10.04
N LEU A 275 -21.97 2.81 11.09
CA LEU A 275 -21.67 2.41 12.47
C LEU A 275 -22.20 1.00 12.78
N LYS A 276 -23.41 0.67 12.32
CA LYS A 276 -23.98 -0.68 12.48
C LYS A 276 -23.18 -1.74 11.72
N GLY A 277 -22.81 -1.44 10.47
CA GLY A 277 -22.07 -2.37 9.61
C GLY A 277 -20.66 -2.66 10.13
N VAL A 278 -19.90 -1.62 10.47
CA VAL A 278 -18.55 -1.76 11.02
C VAL A 278 -18.61 -2.57 12.32
N ARG A 279 -19.52 -2.23 13.24
CA ARG A 279 -19.70 -2.98 14.48
C ARG A 279 -19.99 -4.45 14.22
N ALA A 280 -20.94 -4.77 13.32
CA ALA A 280 -21.28 -6.15 13.02
C ALA A 280 -20.10 -6.94 12.43
N SER A 281 -19.22 -6.26 11.69
CA SER A 281 -18.07 -6.89 11.03
C SER A 281 -16.89 -7.07 11.99
N THR A 282 -16.63 -6.14 12.91
CA THR A 282 -15.56 -6.24 13.92
C THR A 282 -15.79 -7.34 14.96
N PHE A 283 -17.02 -7.82 15.15
CA PHE A 283 -17.33 -8.95 16.04
C PHE A 283 -17.38 -10.31 15.29
N VAL A 284 -17.12 -10.33 13.97
CA VAL A 284 -17.21 -11.51 13.09
C VAL A 284 -15.93 -11.63 12.23
N LEU A 285 -14.85 -10.98 12.67
CA LEU A 285 -13.48 -11.10 12.18
C LEU A 285 -12.63 -11.56 13.35
#